data_AF-A0A0R0E2Y7-F1
#
_entry.id   AF-A0A0R0E2Y7-F1
#
_cell.length_a   1.000
_cell.length_b   1.000
_cell.length_c   1.000
_cell.angle_alpha   90.00
_cell.angle_beta   90.00
_cell.angle_gamma   90.00
#
_symmetry.space_group_name_H-M   'P 1'
#
loop_
_entity.id
_entity.type
_entity.pdbx_description
1 polymer ?
#
loop_
_entity_poly.entity_id
_entity_poly.type
_entity_poly.pdbx_seq_one_letter_code
_entity_poly.pdbx_strand_id
1 'polypeptide(L)'
;MSIQSKGRREAKKKQAERERNQAAANPPAKAAVEPHAELRDQQRTLLAGIVRRDGEWVLGMDGRIAGETSSAARVLALIMQAAELHERGGTPVRLMYSDALKDAAYAEARAAGKDFEQFKRELASELKAGNA
;
A
#
# COMPACT_ATOMS: atom_id res chain seq x y z
N MET A 1 12.21 26.21 41.36
CA MET A 1 12.12 25.09 40.38
C MET A 1 10.68 24.56 40.39
N SER A 2 9.92 24.70 39.30
CA SER A 2 8.46 24.44 39.29
C SER A 2 8.10 23.04 38.80
N ILE A 3 7.42 22.27 39.66
CA ILE A 3 7.02 20.86 39.47
C ILE A 3 5.75 20.73 38.62
N GLN A 4 4.93 21.78 38.56
CA GLN A 4 3.62 21.76 37.89
C GLN A 4 3.71 21.66 36.37
N SER A 5 4.82 22.12 35.76
CA SER A 5 5.01 22.10 34.30
C SER A 5 5.30 20.69 33.76
N LYS A 6 5.91 19.81 34.58
CA LYS A 6 6.19 18.42 34.19
C LYS A 6 4.92 17.57 34.18
N GLY A 7 4.03 17.76 35.15
CA GLY A 7 2.77 17.01 35.24
C GLY A 7 1.84 17.20 34.03
N ARG A 8 1.74 18.44 33.50
CA ARG A 8 0.90 18.70 32.31
C ARG A 8 1.45 18.07 31.03
N ARG A 9 2.78 17.99 30.89
CA ARG A 9 3.42 17.39 29.71
C ARG A 9 3.24 15.87 29.69
N GLU A 10 3.39 15.22 30.84
CA GLU A 10 3.14 13.78 30.99
C GLU A 10 1.66 13.44 30.81
N ALA A 11 0.75 14.27 31.31
CA ALA A 11 -0.69 14.10 31.09
C ALA A 11 -1.06 14.17 29.60
N LYS A 12 -0.52 15.16 28.85
CA LYS A 12 -0.72 15.26 27.39
C LYS A 12 -0.14 14.06 26.64
N LYS A 13 1.05 13.58 27.02
CA LYS A 13 1.68 12.42 26.38
C LYS A 13 0.87 11.14 26.60
N LYS A 14 0.39 10.93 27.83
CA LYS A 14 -0.46 9.78 28.19
C LYS A 14 -1.85 9.86 27.55
N GLN A 15 -2.37 11.06 27.34
CA GLN A 15 -3.64 11.27 26.64
C GLN A 15 -3.50 11.00 25.14
N ALA A 16 -2.43 11.47 24.49
CA ALA A 16 -2.14 11.15 23.09
C ALA A 16 -1.90 9.64 22.87
N GLU A 17 -1.26 8.96 23.81
CA GLU A 17 -1.06 7.51 23.76
C GLU A 17 -2.36 6.73 23.95
N ARG A 18 -3.27 7.23 24.81
CA ARG A 18 -4.62 6.68 24.97
C ARG A 18 -5.49 6.92 23.74
N GLU A 19 -5.41 8.08 23.11
CA GLU A 19 -6.11 8.41 21.86
C GLU A 19 -5.62 7.53 20.71
N ARG A 20 -4.31 7.26 20.62
CA ARG A 20 -3.73 6.34 19.64
C ARG A 20 -4.18 4.90 19.85
N ASN A 21 -4.25 4.44 21.10
CA ASN A 21 -4.74 3.10 21.42
C ASN A 21 -6.27 2.97 21.24
N GLN A 22 -7.03 4.04 21.49
CA GLN A 22 -8.48 4.07 21.24
C GLN A 22 -8.81 4.09 19.74
N ALA A 23 -8.00 4.76 18.91
CA ALA A 23 -8.12 4.70 17.45
C ALA A 23 -7.83 3.28 16.88
N ALA A 24 -6.99 2.50 17.56
CA ALA A 24 -6.74 1.10 17.22
C ALA A 24 -7.87 0.16 17.72
N ALA A 25 -8.53 0.49 18.83
CA ALA A 25 -9.56 -0.33 19.47
C ALA A 25 -10.99 -0.07 18.95
N ASN A 26 -11.26 1.11 18.39
CA ASN A 26 -12.57 1.47 17.88
C ASN A 26 -12.41 2.14 16.50
N PRO A 27 -12.25 1.36 15.41
CA PRO A 27 -12.14 1.96 14.09
C PRO A 27 -13.41 2.77 13.81
N PRO A 28 -13.30 4.02 13.34
CA PRO A 28 -14.46 4.75 12.83
C PRO A 28 -15.14 3.88 11.77
N ALA A 29 -16.48 3.94 11.66
CA ALA A 29 -17.25 3.16 10.69
C ALA A 29 -16.52 3.18 9.35
N LYS A 30 -15.86 2.05 9.04
CA LYS A 30 -14.85 2.01 7.98
C LYS A 30 -15.58 2.32 6.69
N ALA A 31 -15.21 3.42 6.02
CA ALA A 31 -15.36 3.48 4.57
C ALA A 31 -14.91 2.10 4.05
N ALA A 32 -15.75 1.42 3.27
CA ALA A 32 -15.53 0.02 2.90
C ALA A 32 -14.16 -0.11 2.23
N VAL A 33 -13.17 -0.60 2.99
CA VAL A 33 -11.82 -0.85 2.48
C VAL A 33 -11.89 -2.21 1.82
N GLU A 34 -11.90 -2.22 0.50
CA GLU A 34 -11.93 -3.45 -0.29
C GLU A 34 -10.48 -3.89 -0.55
N PRO A 35 -10.03 -5.02 0.02
CA PRO A 35 -8.70 -5.55 -0.27
C PRO A 35 -8.68 -6.16 -1.66
N HIS A 36 -7.69 -5.77 -2.46
CA HIS A 36 -7.59 -6.18 -3.86
C HIS A 36 -6.28 -6.87 -4.22
N ALA A 37 -5.21 -6.69 -3.44
CA ALA A 37 -4.01 -7.50 -3.57
C ALA A 37 -3.27 -7.64 -2.24
N GLU A 38 -2.57 -8.75 -2.08
CA GLU A 38 -1.68 -9.03 -0.95
C GLU A 38 -0.41 -9.71 -1.44
N LEU A 39 0.73 -9.19 -1.02
CA LEU A 39 2.04 -9.79 -1.20
C LEU A 39 2.51 -10.34 0.14
N ARG A 40 2.74 -11.65 0.22
CA ARG A 40 3.15 -12.32 1.46
C ARG A 40 4.42 -13.13 1.29
N ASP A 41 5.22 -13.24 2.34
CA ASP A 41 6.35 -14.17 2.40
C ASP A 41 5.90 -15.61 2.71
N GLN A 42 6.85 -16.54 2.84
CA GLN A 42 6.58 -17.93 3.22
C GLN A 42 5.99 -18.09 4.63
N GLN A 43 6.31 -17.15 5.53
CA GLN A 43 5.79 -17.09 6.90
C GLN A 43 4.38 -16.46 6.96
N ARG A 44 3.82 -16.10 5.80
CA ARG A 44 2.53 -15.41 5.63
C ARG A 44 2.51 -13.98 6.18
N THR A 45 3.68 -13.39 6.41
CA THR A 45 3.84 -11.98 6.75
C THR A 45 3.38 -11.14 5.56
N LEU A 46 2.57 -10.11 5.81
CA LEU A 46 2.15 -9.18 4.76
C LEU A 46 3.27 -8.17 4.50
N LEU A 47 3.86 -8.22 3.30
CA LEU A 47 4.91 -7.32 2.85
C LEU A 47 4.31 -6.06 2.21
N ALA A 48 3.33 -6.26 1.33
CA ALA A 48 2.61 -5.19 0.65
C ALA A 48 1.15 -5.58 0.41
N GLY A 49 0.28 -4.60 0.20
CA GLY A 49 -1.11 -4.82 -0.14
C GLY A 49 -1.72 -3.65 -0.92
N ILE A 50 -2.73 -3.95 -1.71
CA ILE A 50 -3.51 -2.95 -2.44
C ILE A 50 -4.92 -2.96 -1.88
N VAL A 51 -5.41 -1.78 -1.55
CA VAL A 51 -6.81 -1.57 -1.16
C VAL A 51 -7.44 -0.50 -2.04
N ARG A 52 -8.76 -0.55 -2.18
CA ARG A 52 -9.52 0.53 -2.80
C ARG A 52 -10.21 1.34 -1.71
N ARG A 53 -10.01 2.65 -1.74
CA ARG A 53 -10.60 3.58 -0.77
C ARG A 53 -11.06 4.83 -1.50
N ASP A 54 -12.32 5.22 -1.28
CA ASP A 54 -12.90 6.45 -1.86
C ASP A 54 -12.72 6.54 -3.39
N GLY A 55 -12.69 5.38 -4.07
CA GLY A 55 -12.48 5.26 -5.51
C GLY A 55 -11.01 5.18 -5.96
N GLU A 56 -10.06 5.50 -5.08
CA GLU A 56 -8.62 5.46 -5.35
C GLU A 56 -7.98 4.12 -4.97
N TRP A 57 -6.90 3.78 -5.67
CA TRP A 57 -6.07 2.63 -5.37
C TRP A 57 -4.94 3.04 -4.43
N VAL A 58 -4.85 2.37 -3.30
CA VAL A 58 -3.85 2.64 -2.27
C VAL A 58 -2.91 1.45 -2.16
N LEU A 59 -1.62 1.70 -2.34
CA LEU A 59 -0.56 0.73 -2.08
C LEU A 59 -0.06 0.91 -0.64
N GLY A 60 -0.23 -0.12 0.17
CA GLY A 60 0.39 -0.24 1.49
C GLY A 60 1.64 -1.12 1.44
N MET A 61 2.69 -0.73 2.16
CA MET A 61 3.90 -1.52 2.41
C MET A 61 4.27 -1.44 3.88
N ASP A 62 4.62 -2.57 4.50
CA ASP A 62 5.03 -2.65 5.92
C ASP A 62 4.06 -1.96 6.90
N GLY A 63 2.75 -2.07 6.63
CA GLY A 63 1.70 -1.44 7.44
C GLY A 63 1.58 0.08 7.29
N ARG A 64 2.24 0.69 6.30
CA ARG A 64 2.15 2.12 5.97
C ARG A 64 1.65 2.32 4.55
N ILE A 65 1.03 3.47 4.28
CA ILE A 65 0.69 3.86 2.90
C ILE A 65 1.98 4.27 2.20
N ALA A 66 2.30 3.58 1.12
CA ALA A 66 3.45 3.87 0.28
C ALA A 66 3.09 4.80 -0.88
N GLY A 67 1.84 4.76 -1.36
CA GLY A 67 1.37 5.64 -2.40
C GLY A 67 -0.11 5.43 -2.71
N GLU A 68 -0.70 6.44 -3.32
CA GLU A 68 -2.10 6.47 -3.76
C GLU A 68 -2.12 6.83 -5.24
N THR A 69 -3.03 6.24 -6.01
CA THR A 69 -3.13 6.45 -7.45
C THR A 69 -4.54 6.16 -7.94
N SER A 70 -5.00 6.91 -8.94
CA SER A 70 -6.23 6.60 -9.67
C SER A 70 -6.05 5.45 -10.67
N SER A 71 -4.80 5.12 -11.01
CA SER A 71 -4.44 4.10 -12.00
C SER A 71 -4.34 2.71 -11.39
N ALA A 72 -5.22 1.80 -11.83
CA ALA A 72 -5.19 0.39 -11.48
C ALA A 72 -3.96 -0.30 -12.11
N ALA A 73 -3.64 0.05 -13.35
CA ALA A 73 -2.50 -0.51 -14.06
C ALA A 73 -1.18 -0.19 -13.34
N ARG A 74 -1.03 1.06 -12.86
CA ARG A 74 0.15 1.50 -12.11
C ARG A 74 0.31 0.75 -10.80
N VAL A 75 -0.74 0.67 -9.99
CA VAL A 75 -0.65 0.03 -8.67
C VAL A 75 -0.37 -1.48 -8.80
N LEU A 76 -0.97 -2.15 -9.78
CA LEU A 76 -0.75 -3.58 -10.03
C LEU A 76 0.69 -3.82 -10.50
N ALA A 77 1.19 -2.98 -11.42
CA ALA A 77 2.58 -3.08 -11.89
C ALA A 77 3.59 -2.86 -10.74
N LEU A 78 3.31 -1.91 -9.82
CA LEU A 78 4.16 -1.65 -8.66
C LEU A 78 4.24 -2.84 -7.70
N ILE A 79 3.10 -3.47 -7.35
CA ILE A 79 3.15 -4.61 -6.43
C ILE A 79 3.79 -5.85 -7.07
N MET A 80 3.65 -6.03 -8.39
CA MET A 80 4.37 -7.08 -9.13
C MET A 80 5.88 -6.81 -9.12
N GLN A 81 6.30 -5.57 -9.33
CA GLN A 81 7.71 -5.19 -9.24
C GLN A 81 8.27 -5.39 -7.82
N ALA A 82 7.50 -5.07 -6.78
CA ALA A 82 7.88 -5.36 -5.40
C ALA A 82 8.07 -6.86 -5.18
N ALA A 83 7.17 -7.70 -5.70
CA ALA A 83 7.30 -9.15 -5.63
C ALA A 83 8.61 -9.63 -6.29
N GLU A 84 8.89 -9.19 -7.52
CA GLU A 84 10.13 -9.54 -8.22
C GLU A 84 11.38 -9.09 -7.45
N LEU A 85 11.36 -7.92 -6.81
CA LEU A 85 12.49 -7.44 -6.01
C LEU A 85 12.74 -8.33 -4.79
N HIS A 86 11.69 -8.77 -4.09
CA HIS A 86 11.81 -9.72 -2.99
C HIS A 86 12.38 -11.06 -3.46
N GLU A 87 11.88 -11.60 -4.57
CA GLU A 87 12.38 -12.87 -5.12
C GLU A 87 13.85 -12.78 -5.52
N ARG A 88 14.27 -11.69 -6.17
CA ARG A 88 15.67 -11.43 -6.51
C ARG A 88 16.55 -11.26 -5.27
N GLY A 89 15.98 -10.75 -4.18
CA GLY A 89 16.63 -10.65 -2.86
C GLY A 89 16.66 -11.97 -2.09
N GLY A 90 16.19 -13.08 -2.67
CA GLY A 90 16.19 -14.40 -2.04
C GLY A 90 15.04 -14.62 -1.04
N THR A 91 14.02 -13.76 -1.05
CA THR A 91 12.79 -13.93 -0.26
C THR A 91 11.67 -14.43 -1.16
N PRO A 92 11.29 -15.71 -1.11
CA PRO A 92 10.17 -16.21 -1.89
C PRO A 92 8.87 -15.57 -1.42
N VAL A 93 8.07 -15.09 -2.36
CA VAL A 93 6.83 -14.39 -2.06
C VAL A 93 5.66 -14.97 -2.84
N ARG A 94 4.45 -14.75 -2.32
CA ARG A 94 3.19 -15.09 -2.96
C ARG A 94 2.39 -13.82 -3.13
N LEU A 95 2.16 -13.45 -4.38
CA LEU A 95 1.25 -12.37 -4.75
C LEU A 95 -0.14 -12.94 -5.05
N MET A 96 -1.16 -12.45 -4.37
CA MET A 96 -2.56 -12.72 -4.66
C MET A 96 -3.23 -11.40 -5.00
N TYR A 97 -4.04 -11.37 -6.06
CA TYR A 97 -4.80 -10.20 -6.45
C TYR A 97 -6.19 -10.59 -6.96
N SER A 98 -7.14 -9.68 -6.79
CA SER A 98 -8.54 -9.82 -7.20
C SER A 98 -8.70 -9.65 -8.71
N ASP A 99 -9.70 -10.31 -9.27
CA ASP A 99 -10.08 -10.15 -10.68
C ASP A 99 -10.50 -8.70 -10.98
N ALA A 100 -11.16 -8.01 -10.04
CA ALA A 100 -11.53 -6.60 -10.22
C ALA A 100 -10.32 -5.68 -10.46
N LEU A 101 -9.24 -5.85 -9.70
CA LEU A 101 -8.00 -5.08 -9.90
C LEU A 101 -7.33 -5.47 -11.23
N LYS A 102 -7.28 -6.76 -11.54
CA LYS A 102 -6.72 -7.27 -12.80
C LYS A 102 -7.47 -6.69 -13.99
N ASP A 103 -8.79 -6.80 -14.02
CA ASP A 103 -9.61 -6.33 -15.12
C ASP A 103 -9.51 -4.82 -15.30
N ALA A 104 -9.51 -4.05 -14.20
CA ALA A 104 -9.31 -2.60 -14.25
C ALA A 104 -7.93 -2.23 -14.83
N ALA A 105 -6.87 -2.91 -14.39
CA ALA A 105 -5.51 -2.67 -14.88
C ALA A 105 -5.37 -3.00 -16.37
N TYR A 106 -5.95 -4.11 -16.82
CA TYR A 106 -5.89 -4.51 -18.23
C TYR A 106 -6.77 -3.63 -19.12
N ALA A 107 -7.94 -3.21 -18.64
CA ALA A 107 -8.80 -2.27 -19.34
C ALA A 107 -8.10 -0.90 -19.51
N GLU A 108 -7.43 -0.43 -18.47
CA GLU A 108 -6.67 0.82 -18.51
C GLU A 108 -5.48 0.73 -19.50
N ALA A 109 -4.70 -0.34 -19.46
CA ALA A 109 -3.61 -0.53 -20.42
C ALA A 109 -4.13 -0.55 -21.87
N ARG A 110 -5.25 -1.25 -22.11
CA ARG A 110 -5.91 -1.29 -23.43
C ARG A 110 -6.43 0.08 -23.86
N ALA A 111 -6.98 0.86 -22.95
CA ALA A 111 -7.41 2.24 -23.23
C ALA A 111 -6.21 3.15 -23.61
N ALA A 112 -5.02 2.86 -23.09
CA ALA A 112 -3.77 3.49 -23.51
C ALA A 112 -3.19 2.92 -24.82
N GLY A 113 -3.88 1.98 -25.48
CA GLY A 113 -3.43 1.33 -26.72
C GLY A 113 -2.32 0.30 -26.52
N LYS A 114 -2.12 -0.19 -25.29
CA LYS A 114 -1.02 -1.07 -24.91
C LYS A 114 -1.53 -2.37 -24.29
N ASP A 115 -0.70 -3.40 -24.33
CA ASP A 115 -0.89 -4.54 -23.44
C ASP A 115 -0.34 -4.21 -22.03
N PHE A 116 -0.77 -4.98 -21.02
CA PHE A 116 -0.35 -4.73 -19.64
C PHE A 116 1.15 -4.97 -19.42
N GLU A 117 1.79 -5.87 -20.18
CA GLU A 117 3.23 -6.12 -20.08
C GLU A 117 4.06 -4.95 -20.68
N GLN A 118 3.58 -4.33 -21.76
CA GLN A 118 4.11 -3.09 -22.32
C GLN A 118 4.00 -1.97 -21.30
N PHE A 119 2.84 -1.80 -20.68
CA PHE A 119 2.63 -0.82 -19.62
C PHE A 119 3.61 -1.03 -18.45
N LYS A 120 3.78 -2.28 -17.98
CA LYS A 120 4.75 -2.62 -16.93
C LYS A 120 6.19 -2.23 -17.31
N ARG A 121 6.62 -2.55 -18.55
CA ARG A 121 7.98 -2.23 -19.03
C ARG A 121 8.23 -0.74 -19.12
N GLU A 122 7.26 0.02 -19.60
CA GLU A 122 7.34 1.49 -19.65
C GLU A 122 7.39 2.08 -18.26
N LEU A 123 6.49 1.67 -17.35
CA LEU A 123 6.50 2.14 -15.97
C LEU A 123 7.83 1.84 -15.28
N ALA A 124 8.38 0.63 -15.46
CA ALA A 124 9.69 0.28 -14.92
C ALA A 124 10.82 1.14 -15.50
N SER A 125 10.69 1.62 -16.75
CA SER A 125 11.65 2.52 -17.38
C SER A 125 11.52 3.95 -16.84
N GLU A 126 10.28 4.44 -16.68
CA GLU A 126 9.98 5.73 -16.05
C GLU A 126 10.53 5.81 -14.63
N LEU A 127 10.31 4.78 -13.81
CA LEU A 127 10.78 4.74 -12.43
C LEU A 127 12.32 4.76 -12.34
N LYS A 128 13.01 4.13 -13.30
CA LYS A 128 14.47 4.19 -13.39
C LYS A 128 14.96 5.58 -13.81
N ALA A 129 14.26 6.22 -14.74
CA ALA A 129 14.61 7.55 -15.24
C ALA A 129 14.30 8.66 -14.22
N GLY A 130 13.24 8.51 -13.42
CA GLY A 130 12.86 9.46 -12.37
C GLY A 130 13.64 9.32 -11.06
N ASN A 131 14.41 8.24 -10.89
CA ASN A 131 15.34 8.04 -9.77
C ASN A 131 16.80 8.39 -10.11
N ALA A 132 17.06 8.94 -11.31
CA ALA A 132 18.38 9.36 -11.79
C ALA A 132 18.65 10.84 -11.52
#